data_AF-A0A8H4UWQ3-F1
#
_entry.id   AF-A0A8H4UWQ3-F1
#
_cell.length_a   1.000
_cell.length_b   1.000
_cell.length_c   1.000
_cell.angle_alpha   90.00
_cell.angle_beta   90.00
_cell.angle_gamma   90.00
#
_symmetry.space_group_name_H-M   'P 1'
#
loop_
_entity.id
_entity.type
_entity.pdbx_description
1 polymer ?
#
loop_
_entity_poly.entity_id
_entity_poly.type
_entity_poly.pdbx_seq_one_letter_code
_entity_poly.pdbx_strand_id
1 'polypeptide(L)'
;MRSINTEHRQVRTWSDRFALSMVQGLRWGMDFVTGYRHAPKGQDGKAVEKFKMGERQWLNRILFLESVAGVPGMVAGMLRHLRSLRTMRRDNGWIETLLEEAYNERMHLLTFMKIAEPGLFMRMMVLAAQGVYFNGLFFAYLIAPRTCHRFVGYLEEEAVLTYTRIIQAIAAVTLPGW
;
A
#
# COMPACT_ATOMS: atom_id res chain seq x y z
N MET A 1 4.36 1.72 20.11
CA MET A 1 3.79 2.31 18.87
C MET A 1 4.10 3.80 18.68
N ARG A 2 4.24 4.65 19.72
CA ARG A 2 4.64 6.07 19.54
C ARG A 2 6.07 6.32 19.03
N SER A 3 6.85 5.26 18.82
CA SER A 3 8.26 5.27 18.40
C SER A 3 8.47 4.83 16.95
N ILE A 4 7.40 4.71 16.16
CA ILE A 4 7.50 4.34 14.73
C ILE A 4 7.87 5.60 13.96
N ASN A 5 9.01 5.57 13.27
CA ASN A 5 9.49 6.66 12.43
C ASN A 5 9.35 6.31 10.95
N THR A 6 9.22 7.33 10.10
CA THR A 6 9.32 7.17 8.66
C THR A 6 10.78 6.92 8.29
N GLU A 7 11.13 5.68 8.03
CA GLU A 7 12.47 5.27 7.59
C GLU A 7 12.48 5.03 6.08
N HIS A 8 13.63 5.27 5.43
CA HIS A 8 13.81 4.98 4.02
C HIS A 8 15.01 4.08 3.80
N ARG A 9 14.79 2.91 3.21
CA ARG A 9 15.90 2.04 2.84
C ARG A 9 16.60 2.55 1.59
N GLN A 10 17.87 2.92 1.76
CA GLN A 10 18.74 3.35 0.67
C GLN A 10 18.72 2.37 -0.52
N VAL A 11 18.58 2.95 -1.71
CA VAL A 11 18.57 2.25 -2.99
C VAL A 11 19.99 1.83 -3.35
N ARG A 12 20.27 0.53 -3.37
CA ARG A 12 21.63 0.01 -3.64
C ARG A 12 21.77 -0.63 -5.01
N THR A 13 20.72 -1.26 -5.51
CA THR A 13 20.76 -2.05 -6.75
C THR A 13 19.90 -1.42 -7.85
N TRP A 14 20.11 -1.83 -9.10
CA TRP A 14 19.23 -1.48 -10.21
C TRP A 14 17.79 -1.98 -9.99
N SER A 15 17.64 -3.16 -9.39
CA SER A 15 16.33 -3.69 -8.96
C SER A 15 15.67 -2.77 -7.93
N ASP A 16 16.43 -2.26 -6.95
CA ASP A 16 15.93 -1.30 -5.98
C ASP A 16 15.49 0.02 -6.66
N ARG A 17 16.26 0.53 -7.63
CA ARG A 17 15.91 1.74 -8.40
C ARG A 17 14.61 1.55 -9.17
N PHE A 18 14.48 0.40 -9.83
CA PHE A 18 13.30 0.07 -10.60
C PHE A 18 12.06 -0.04 -9.70
N ALA A 19 12.17 -0.79 -8.59
CA ALA A 19 11.10 -0.93 -7.61
C ALA A 19 10.64 0.43 -7.05
N LEU A 20 11.60 1.30 -6.66
CA LEU A 20 11.27 2.63 -6.16
C LEU A 20 10.58 3.49 -7.24
N SER A 21 11.07 3.43 -8.48
CA SER A 21 10.49 4.16 -9.61
C SER A 21 9.04 3.72 -9.87
N MET A 22 8.76 2.41 -9.75
CA MET A 22 7.39 1.89 -9.85
C MET A 22 6.49 2.42 -8.74
N VAL A 23 6.94 2.41 -7.48
CA VAL A 23 6.17 2.96 -6.36
C VAL A 23 5.89 4.44 -6.56
N GLN A 24 6.90 5.21 -6.99
CA GLN A 24 6.72 6.64 -7.28
C GLN A 24 5.75 6.88 -8.43
N GLY A 25 5.81 6.07 -9.49
CA GLY A 25 4.87 6.12 -10.61
C GLY A 25 3.43 5.79 -10.19
N LEU A 26 3.24 4.74 -9.39
CA LEU A 26 1.92 4.36 -8.86
C LEU A 26 1.36 5.42 -7.92
N ARG A 27 2.19 5.97 -7.03
CA ARG A 27 1.81 7.06 -6.14
C ARG A 27 1.38 8.27 -6.95
N TRP A 28 2.18 8.69 -7.93
CA TRP A 28 1.84 9.81 -8.81
C TRP A 28 0.54 9.56 -9.57
N GLY A 29 0.35 8.37 -10.14
CA GLY A 29 -0.87 8.00 -10.85
C GLY A 29 -2.10 8.01 -9.95
N MET A 30 -1.98 7.48 -8.73
CA MET A 30 -3.04 7.51 -7.74
C MET A 30 -3.39 8.93 -7.33
N ASP A 31 -2.38 9.76 -7.07
CA ASP A 31 -2.57 11.15 -6.68
C ASP A 31 -3.23 11.94 -7.80
N PHE A 32 -2.86 11.68 -9.06
CA PHE A 32 -3.53 12.24 -10.23
C PHE A 32 -5.01 11.83 -10.33
N VAL A 33 -5.32 10.53 -10.23
CA VAL A 33 -6.70 10.01 -10.35
C VAL A 33 -7.58 10.48 -9.20
N THR A 34 -7.03 10.56 -7.99
CA THR A 34 -7.76 11.01 -6.80
C THR A 34 -7.83 12.53 -6.66
N GLY A 35 -7.12 13.27 -7.52
CA GLY A 35 -6.96 14.73 -7.41
C GLY A 35 -6.18 15.16 -6.16
N TYR A 36 -5.46 14.24 -5.52
CA TYR A 36 -4.70 14.52 -4.30
C TYR A 36 -3.46 15.35 -4.62
N ARG A 37 -3.22 16.38 -3.81
CA ARG A 37 -2.02 17.22 -3.87
C ARG A 37 -1.43 17.33 -2.48
N HIS A 38 -0.12 17.16 -2.37
CA HIS A 38 0.64 17.38 -1.15
C HIS A 38 1.59 18.56 -1.32
N ALA A 39 1.93 19.20 -0.20
CA ALA A 39 2.96 20.23 -0.20
C ALA A 39 4.32 19.62 -0.60
N PRO A 40 5.19 20.37 -1.31
CA PRO A 40 6.55 19.93 -1.60
C PRO A 40 7.31 19.62 -0.31
N LYS A 41 8.19 18.60 -0.34
CA LYS A 41 9.07 18.25 0.80
C LYS A 41 9.78 19.50 1.32
N GLY A 42 9.60 19.83 2.60
CA GLY A 42 10.23 20.99 3.27
C GLY A 42 9.36 22.25 3.41
N GLN A 43 8.09 22.23 2.99
CA GLN A 43 7.15 23.35 3.15
C GLN A 43 5.97 23.03 4.09
N ASP A 44 6.20 22.18 5.10
CA ASP A 44 5.18 21.65 6.01
C ASP A 44 4.52 22.72 6.90
N GLY A 45 5.02 23.96 6.92
CA GLY A 45 4.53 25.03 7.80
C GLY A 45 3.67 26.13 7.16
N LYS A 46 3.66 26.31 5.83
CA LYS A 46 3.00 27.47 5.19
C LYS A 46 2.08 27.14 4.00
N ALA A 47 2.14 25.93 3.47
CA ALA A 47 1.32 25.50 2.33
C ALA A 47 0.06 24.69 2.75
N VAL A 48 -0.16 24.48 4.05
CA VAL A 48 -1.01 23.40 4.57
C VAL A 48 -2.49 23.53 4.22
N GLU A 49 -3.08 24.72 4.23
CA GLU A 49 -4.54 24.84 4.02
C GLU A 49 -5.02 24.39 2.64
N LYS A 50 -4.27 24.68 1.57
CA LYS A 50 -4.67 24.34 0.21
C LYS A 50 -4.53 22.85 -0.11
N PHE A 51 -3.83 22.10 0.75
CA PHE A 51 -3.51 20.68 0.57
C PHE A 51 -4.15 19.78 1.65
N LYS A 52 -5.04 20.32 2.50
CA LYS A 52 -5.80 19.52 3.48
C LYS A 52 -6.80 18.62 2.77
N MET A 53 -6.65 17.30 2.93
CA MET A 53 -7.67 16.33 2.54
C MET A 53 -8.77 16.27 3.60
N GLY A 54 -10.03 16.27 3.18
CA GLY A 54 -11.15 15.99 4.05
C GLY A 54 -11.22 14.51 4.43
N GLU A 55 -11.93 14.21 5.52
CA GLU A 55 -12.13 12.86 6.05
C GLU A 55 -12.61 11.86 4.99
N ARG A 56 -13.62 12.24 4.20
CA ARG A 56 -14.15 11.38 3.14
C ARG A 56 -13.10 11.04 2.08
N GLN A 57 -12.21 11.98 1.76
CA GLN A 57 -11.14 11.76 0.80
C GLN A 57 -10.09 10.83 1.37
N TRP A 58 -9.71 10.99 2.65
CA TRP A 58 -8.80 10.08 3.33
C TRP A 58 -9.38 8.65 3.39
N LEU A 59 -10.64 8.49 3.79
CA LEU A 59 -11.30 7.18 3.81
C LEU A 59 -11.36 6.54 2.43
N ASN A 60 -11.71 7.29 1.39
CA ASN A 60 -11.72 6.76 0.03
C ASN A 60 -10.32 6.31 -0.42
N ARG A 61 -9.28 7.07 -0.09
CA ARG A 61 -7.88 6.72 -0.38
C ARG A 61 -7.47 5.43 0.33
N ILE A 62 -7.74 5.36 1.63
CA ILE A 62 -7.40 4.19 2.47
C ILE A 62 -8.15 2.96 1.96
N LEU A 63 -9.48 3.03 1.83
CA LEU A 63 -10.28 1.91 1.35
C LEU A 63 -9.80 1.37 0.00
N PHE A 64 -9.39 2.26 -0.92
CA PHE A 64 -8.83 1.82 -2.19
C PHE A 64 -7.46 1.15 -2.03
N LEU A 65 -6.53 1.75 -1.27
CA LEU A 65 -5.19 1.18 -1.07
C LEU A 65 -5.24 -0.16 -0.34
N GLU A 66 -6.00 -0.25 0.75
CA GLU A 66 -6.13 -1.48 1.53
C GLU A 66 -6.78 -2.61 0.71
N SER A 67 -7.61 -2.28 -0.28
CA SER A 67 -8.19 -3.28 -1.20
C SER A 67 -7.18 -3.93 -2.15
N VAL A 68 -6.02 -3.30 -2.36
CA VAL A 68 -4.93 -3.84 -3.19
C VAL A 68 -3.71 -4.24 -2.36
N ALA A 69 -3.56 -3.72 -1.13
CA ALA A 69 -2.44 -4.00 -0.23
C ALA A 69 -2.34 -5.48 0.16
N GLY A 70 -3.46 -6.20 0.29
CA GLY A 70 -3.45 -7.65 0.59
C GLY A 70 -3.06 -8.56 -0.59
N VAL A 71 -2.90 -8.03 -1.81
CA VAL A 71 -2.63 -8.83 -3.01
C VAL A 71 -1.20 -9.41 -3.07
N PRO A 72 -0.11 -8.64 -2.79
CA PRO A 72 1.26 -9.13 -2.91
C PRO A 72 1.55 -10.34 -2.00
N GLY A 73 1.18 -10.26 -0.73
CA GLY A 73 1.34 -11.38 0.23
C GLY A 73 0.63 -12.64 -0.24
N MET A 74 -0.60 -12.51 -0.75
CA MET A 74 -1.39 -13.64 -1.27
C MET A 74 -0.73 -14.27 -2.50
N VAL A 75 -0.30 -13.45 -3.48
CA VAL A 75 0.36 -13.94 -4.71
C VAL A 75 1.68 -14.63 -4.37
N ALA A 76 2.51 -14.01 -3.53
CA ALA A 76 3.79 -14.56 -3.12
C ALA A 76 3.61 -15.87 -2.34
N GLY A 77 2.70 -15.89 -1.37
CA GLY A 77 2.35 -17.07 -0.58
C GLY A 77 1.85 -18.22 -1.46
N MET A 78 0.93 -17.95 -2.39
CA MET A 78 0.43 -18.93 -3.36
C MET A 78 1.55 -19.51 -4.22
N LEU A 79 2.41 -18.66 -4.81
CA LEU A 79 3.49 -19.13 -5.69
C LEU A 79 4.52 -19.98 -4.94
N ARG A 80 4.83 -19.62 -3.69
CA ARG A 80 5.71 -20.40 -2.80
C ARG A 80 5.06 -21.70 -2.38
N HIS A 81 3.78 -21.68 -2.05
CA HIS A 81 2.99 -22.88 -1.73
C HIS A 81 3.01 -23.88 -2.88
N LEU A 82 2.68 -23.45 -4.10
CA LEU A 82 2.74 -24.30 -5.29
C LEU A 82 4.16 -24.79 -5.59
N ARG A 83 5.20 -24.00 -5.25
CA ARG A 83 6.60 -24.43 -5.41
C ARG A 83 6.96 -25.51 -4.40
N SER A 84 6.59 -25.35 -3.15
CA SER A 84 6.78 -26.33 -2.08
C SER A 84 6.16 -27.68 -2.48
N LEU A 85 4.90 -27.67 -2.94
CA LEU A 85 4.18 -28.86 -3.40
C LEU A 85 4.88 -29.54 -4.58
N ARG A 86 5.16 -28.81 -5.67
CA ARG A 86 5.75 -29.43 -6.88
C ARG A 86 7.20 -29.88 -6.72
N THR A 87 7.90 -29.37 -5.70
CA THR A 87 9.29 -29.76 -5.42
C THR A 87 9.42 -30.70 -4.23
N MET A 88 8.32 -30.97 -3.51
CA MET A 88 8.29 -31.78 -2.28
C MET A 88 9.30 -31.30 -1.22
N ARG A 89 9.41 -29.98 -1.04
CA ARG A 89 10.39 -29.36 -0.12
C ARG A 89 9.72 -28.46 0.91
N ARG A 90 10.35 -28.35 2.09
CA ARG A 90 9.91 -27.40 3.12
C ARG A 90 10.09 -25.95 2.66
N ASP A 91 9.15 -25.10 3.06
CA ASP A 91 9.17 -23.67 2.77
C ASP A 91 9.87 -22.83 3.85
N ASN A 92 9.98 -23.36 5.08
CA ASN A 92 10.59 -22.73 6.25
C ASN A 92 9.87 -21.46 6.73
N GLY A 93 8.54 -21.48 6.76
CA GLY A 93 7.70 -20.46 7.42
C GLY A 93 7.29 -19.25 6.57
N TRP A 94 7.80 -19.12 5.35
CA TRP A 94 7.52 -17.95 4.50
C TRP A 94 6.07 -17.89 4.02
N ILE A 95 5.45 -19.03 3.69
CA ILE A 95 4.06 -19.08 3.22
C ILE A 95 3.13 -18.52 4.30
N GLU A 96 3.32 -18.93 5.56
CA GLU A 96 2.49 -18.49 6.69
C GLU A 96 2.62 -16.98 6.87
N THR A 97 3.85 -16.45 7.00
CA THR A 97 4.08 -15.01 7.15
C THR A 97 3.45 -14.19 6.03
N LEU A 98 3.55 -14.64 4.77
CA LEU A 98 2.99 -13.90 3.62
C LEU A 98 1.45 -13.95 3.57
N LEU A 99 0.85 -15.04 4.02
CA LEU A 99 -0.60 -15.16 4.14
C LEU A 99 -1.14 -14.37 5.33
N GLU A 100 -0.39 -14.32 6.43
CA GLU A 100 -0.68 -13.45 7.59
C GLU A 100 -0.61 -11.97 7.21
N GLU A 101 0.39 -11.55 6.43
CA GLU A 101 0.49 -10.19 5.89
C GLU A 101 -0.74 -9.86 5.02
N ALA A 102 -1.10 -10.73 4.07
CA ALA A 102 -2.29 -10.54 3.25
C ALA A 102 -3.59 -10.50 4.08
N TYR A 103 -3.67 -11.31 5.13
CA TYR A 103 -4.78 -11.28 6.07
C TYR A 103 -4.82 -9.97 6.86
N ASN A 104 -3.67 -9.48 7.32
CA ASN A 104 -3.55 -8.23 8.06
C ASN A 104 -4.08 -7.04 7.25
N GLU A 105 -3.64 -6.89 6.00
CA GLU A 105 -4.11 -5.81 5.12
C GLU A 105 -5.62 -5.93 4.84
N ARG A 106 -6.15 -7.16 4.74
CA ARG A 106 -7.61 -7.35 4.63
C ARG A 106 -8.33 -6.88 5.90
N MET A 107 -7.74 -7.07 7.08
CA MET A 107 -8.32 -6.58 8.34
C MET A 107 -8.29 -5.05 8.41
N HIS A 108 -7.26 -4.38 7.87
CA HIS A 108 -7.26 -2.93 7.72
C HIS A 108 -8.47 -2.46 6.89
N LEU A 109 -8.66 -3.03 5.69
CA LEU A 109 -9.80 -2.72 4.83
C LEU A 109 -11.14 -2.89 5.57
N LEU A 110 -11.36 -4.05 6.20
CA LEU A 110 -12.61 -4.35 6.89
C LEU A 110 -12.86 -3.43 8.08
N THR A 111 -11.80 -2.95 8.73
CA THR A 111 -11.89 -1.95 9.81
C THR A 111 -12.37 -0.62 9.28
N PHE A 112 -11.77 -0.10 8.20
CA PHE A 112 -12.22 1.16 7.60
C PHE A 112 -13.61 1.09 6.96
N MET A 113 -14.03 -0.11 6.51
CA MET A 113 -15.40 -0.33 6.03
C MET A 113 -16.47 -0.20 7.13
N LYS A 114 -16.09 -0.26 8.42
CA LYS A 114 -17.01 0.07 9.53
C LYS A 114 -17.28 1.57 9.64
N ILE A 115 -16.42 2.39 9.05
CA ILE A 115 -16.50 3.86 9.10
C ILE A 115 -17.12 4.40 7.80
N ALA A 116 -16.81 3.76 6.66
CA ALA A 116 -17.26 4.22 5.36
C ALA A 116 -17.61 3.08 4.41
N GLU A 117 -18.79 3.16 3.79
CA GLU A 117 -19.16 2.23 2.72
C GLU A 117 -18.70 2.74 1.34
N PRO A 118 -18.00 1.90 0.55
CA PRO A 118 -17.63 2.23 -0.81
C PRO A 118 -18.83 2.05 -1.75
N GLY A 119 -19.14 3.08 -2.53
CA GLY A 119 -20.17 3.04 -3.57
C GLY A 119 -19.76 2.21 -4.79
N LEU A 120 -20.69 2.03 -5.74
CA LEU A 120 -20.50 1.17 -6.91
C LEU A 120 -19.27 1.56 -7.74
N PHE A 121 -19.06 2.86 -7.98
CA PHE A 121 -17.90 3.34 -8.74
C PHE A 121 -16.56 2.90 -8.12
N MET A 122 -16.41 3.05 -6.79
CA MET A 122 -15.21 2.60 -6.08
C MET A 122 -15.03 1.08 -6.21
N ARG A 123 -16.09 0.29 -6.05
CA ARG A 123 -16.04 -1.16 -6.18
C ARG A 123 -15.61 -1.61 -7.58
N MET A 124 -16.09 -0.93 -8.63
CA MET A 124 -15.67 -1.20 -10.01
C MET A 124 -14.20 -0.84 -10.25
N MET A 125 -13.72 0.27 -9.69
CA MET A 125 -12.30 0.63 -9.75
C MET A 125 -11.43 -0.40 -9.02
N VAL A 126 -11.85 -0.88 -7.85
CA VAL A 126 -11.15 -1.93 -7.10
C VAL A 126 -11.07 -3.22 -7.92
N LEU A 127 -12.18 -3.65 -8.54
CA LEU A 127 -12.21 -4.85 -9.38
C LEU A 127 -11.22 -4.73 -10.55
N ALA A 128 -11.23 -3.59 -11.26
CA ALA A 128 -10.29 -3.35 -12.36
C ALA A 128 -8.83 -3.31 -11.87
N ALA A 129 -8.57 -2.60 -10.76
CA ALA A 129 -7.24 -2.50 -10.17
C ALA A 129 -6.72 -3.87 -9.73
N GLN A 130 -7.52 -4.68 -9.04
CA GLN A 130 -7.16 -6.04 -8.66
C GLN A 130 -6.89 -6.91 -9.89
N GLY A 131 -7.72 -6.82 -10.93
CA GLY A 131 -7.52 -7.55 -12.18
C GLY A 131 -6.15 -7.26 -12.81
N VAL A 132 -5.75 -6.00 -12.90
CA VAL A 132 -4.44 -5.63 -13.45
C VAL A 132 -3.30 -5.97 -12.48
N TYR A 133 -3.46 -5.61 -11.21
CA TYR A 133 -2.40 -5.67 -10.21
C TYR A 133 -2.05 -7.11 -9.82
N PHE A 134 -3.06 -7.97 -9.63
CA PHE A 134 -2.85 -9.40 -9.36
C PHE A 134 -2.07 -10.06 -10.49
N ASN A 135 -2.51 -9.89 -11.73
CA ASN A 135 -1.85 -10.52 -12.88
C ASN A 135 -0.43 -9.97 -13.08
N GLY A 136 -0.24 -8.66 -12.96
CA GLY A 136 1.07 -8.02 -13.03
C GLY A 136 2.03 -8.57 -11.97
N LEU A 137 1.61 -8.65 -10.71
CA LEU A 137 2.42 -9.22 -9.63
C LEU A 137 2.64 -10.71 -9.79
N PHE A 138 1.66 -11.48 -10.26
CA PHE A 138 1.81 -12.90 -10.52
C PHE A 138 2.97 -13.18 -11.48
N PHE A 139 2.98 -12.52 -12.65
CA PHE A 139 4.07 -12.67 -13.61
C PHE A 139 5.40 -12.10 -13.08
N ALA A 140 5.36 -10.95 -12.39
CA ALA A 140 6.56 -10.34 -11.83
C ALA A 140 7.22 -11.23 -10.76
N TYR A 141 6.45 -11.89 -9.89
CA TYR A 141 6.98 -12.80 -8.86
C TYR A 141 7.55 -14.10 -9.46
N LEU A 142 7.05 -14.55 -10.61
CA LEU A 142 7.65 -15.68 -11.34
C LEU A 142 9.05 -15.33 -11.85
N ILE A 143 9.27 -14.08 -12.30
CA ILE A 143 10.52 -13.64 -12.93
C ILE A 143 11.51 -13.11 -11.90
N ALA A 144 11.08 -12.20 -11.01
CA ALA A 144 11.93 -11.41 -10.14
C ALA A 144 11.33 -11.22 -8.73
N PRO A 145 11.24 -12.29 -7.91
CA PRO A 145 10.61 -12.23 -6.59
C PRO A 145 11.32 -11.26 -5.64
N ARG A 146 12.66 -11.13 -5.73
CA ARG A 146 13.42 -10.17 -4.92
C ARG A 146 13.03 -8.71 -5.21
N THR A 147 12.82 -8.39 -6.49
CA THR A 147 12.36 -7.05 -6.90
C THR A 147 10.94 -6.79 -6.41
N CYS A 148 10.06 -7.80 -6.45
CA CYS A 148 8.69 -7.67 -5.95
C CYS A 148 8.64 -7.41 -4.44
N HIS A 149 9.41 -8.16 -3.63
CA HIS A 149 9.49 -7.89 -2.19
C HIS A 149 10.10 -6.52 -1.88
N ARG A 150 11.05 -6.04 -2.71
CA ARG A 150 11.58 -4.68 -2.58
C ARG A 150 10.52 -3.63 -2.88
N PHE A 151 9.74 -3.85 -3.93
CA PHE A 151 8.63 -3.00 -4.32
C PHE A 151 7.58 -2.89 -3.20
N VAL A 152 7.16 -4.03 -2.62
CA VAL A 152 6.26 -4.04 -1.45
C VAL A 152 6.88 -3.27 -0.28
N GLY A 153 8.16 -3.49 0.04
CA GLY A 153 8.83 -2.75 1.10
C GLY A 153 8.77 -1.22 0.91
N TYR A 154 8.91 -0.73 -0.32
CA TYR A 154 8.76 0.70 -0.62
C TYR A 154 7.29 1.18 -0.57
N LEU A 155 6.30 0.32 -0.84
CA LEU A 155 4.89 0.65 -0.61
C LEU A 155 4.61 0.83 0.89
N GLU A 156 5.15 -0.05 1.74
CA GLU A 156 4.97 0.04 3.19
C GLU A 156 5.61 1.30 3.77
N GLU A 157 6.76 1.73 3.27
CA GLU A 157 7.37 3.02 3.65
C GLU A 157 6.42 4.20 3.37
N GLU A 158 5.71 4.17 2.24
CA GLU A 158 4.70 5.18 1.87
C GLU A 158 3.42 5.06 2.70
N ALA A 159 3.03 3.85 3.11
CA ALA A 159 1.92 3.61 4.01
C ALA A 159 2.20 4.23 5.39
N VAL A 160 3.38 3.99 5.98
CA VAL A 160 3.80 4.58 7.26
C VAL A 160 3.79 6.12 7.20
N LEU A 161 4.28 6.71 6.10
CA LEU A 161 4.22 8.15 5.88
C LEU A 161 2.78 8.66 5.81
N THR A 162 1.91 7.94 5.12
CA THR A 162 0.49 8.29 4.97
C THR A 162 -0.23 8.27 6.31
N TYR A 163 -0.09 7.21 7.10
CA TYR A 163 -0.72 7.09 8.42
C TYR A 163 -0.15 8.09 9.43
N THR A 164 1.14 8.41 9.37
CA THR A 164 1.75 9.45 10.22
C THR A 164 1.11 10.81 9.95
N ARG A 165 0.86 11.15 8.69
CA ARG A 165 0.18 12.41 8.31
C ARG A 165 -1.27 12.45 8.79
N ILE A 166 -1.98 11.32 8.71
CA ILE A 166 -3.35 11.21 9.24
C ILE A 166 -3.35 11.46 10.76
N ILE A 167 -2.45 10.82 11.50
CA ILE A 167 -2.35 11.01 12.96
C ILE A 167 -2.04 12.47 13.32
N GLN A 168 -1.14 13.12 12.58
CA GLN A 168 -0.83 14.55 12.76
C GLN A 168 -2.06 15.44 12.46
N ALA A 169 -2.83 15.09 11.43
CA ALA A 169 -4.05 15.82 11.07
C ALA A 169 -5.14 15.71 12.14
N ILE A 170 -5.31 14.52 12.74
CA ILE A 170 -6.20 14.30 13.90
C ILE A 170 -5.72 15.12 15.09
N ALA A 171 -4.43 15.05 15.43
CA ALA A 171 -3.85 15.80 16.55
C ALA A 171 -3.98 17.33 16.40
N ALA A 172 -3.95 17.82 15.17
CA ALA A 172 -4.16 19.23 14.84
C ALA A 172 -5.65 19.63 14.75
N VAL A 173 -6.59 18.74 15.07
CA VAL A 173 -8.05 18.95 15.00
C VAL A 173 -8.51 19.37 13.60
N THR A 174 -7.84 18.85 12.57
CA THR A 174 -8.20 19.13 11.17
C THR A 174 -9.16 18.08 10.57
N LEU A 175 -9.42 17.00 11.32
CA LEU A 175 -10.36 15.92 11.00
C LEU A 175 -11.32 15.75 12.20
N PRO A 176 -12.30 16.65 12.39
CA PRO A 176 -13.11 16.72 13.61
C PRO A 176 -14.05 15.52 13.85
N GLY A 177 -14.31 14.70 12.84
CA GLY A 177 -15.10 13.47 12.93
C GLY A 177 -14.29 12.23 13.34
N TRP A 178 -12.97 12.34 13.52
CA TRP A 178 -12.04 11.22 13.76
C TRP A 178 -11.33 11.34 15.11
#